data_AF-A0A4S0Q2D9-F1
#
_entry.id   AF-A0A4S0Q2D9-F1
#
_cell.length_a   1.000
_cell.length_b   1.000
_cell.length_c   1.000
_cell.angle_alpha   90.00
_cell.angle_beta   90.00
_cell.angle_gamma   90.00
#
_symmetry.space_group_name_H-M   'P 1'
#
loop_
_entity.id
_entity.type
_entity.pdbx_description
1 polymer ?
#
loop_
_entity_poly.entity_id
_entity_poly.type
_entity_poly.pdbx_seq_one_letter_code
_entity_poly.pdbx_strand_id
1 'polypeptide(L)'
;LLLLLPLHRRRGQCFVPADILAAAGSSSEEFVKADGGPGAQRAVAAVIALAREHLSAFERGAAALPASLRPAFLPLVLTRAYLGKMEAGEVLPGAGRR
;
A
#
# COMPACT_ATOMS: atom_id res chain seq x y z
N LEU A 1 -4.92 -1.87 -2.32
CA LEU A 1 -4.43 -0.61 -2.90
C LEU A 1 -3.07 -0.77 -3.58
N LEU A 2 -1.95 -0.83 -2.86
CA LEU A 2 -0.59 -0.75 -3.42
C LEU A 2 -0.29 -1.79 -4.53
N LEU A 3 -0.70 -3.05 -4.34
CA LEU A 3 -0.53 -4.13 -5.32
C LEU A 3 -1.22 -3.87 -6.67
N LEU A 4 -2.33 -3.14 -6.65
CA LEU A 4 -3.18 -2.88 -7.81
C LEU A 4 -3.03 -1.44 -8.31
N LEU A 5 -2.08 -0.68 -7.74
CA LEU A 5 -1.92 0.73 -8.03
C LEU A 5 -1.77 1.03 -9.54
N PRO A 6 -0.95 0.29 -10.32
CA PRO A 6 -0.86 0.52 -11.76
C PRO A 6 -2.21 0.34 -12.48
N LEU A 7 -3.01 -0.65 -12.08
CA LEU A 7 -4.33 -0.91 -12.67
C LEU A 7 -5.34 0.19 -12.31
N HIS A 8 -5.37 0.62 -11.05
CA HIS A 8 -6.23 1.71 -10.59
C HIS A 8 -5.93 3.00 -11.35
N ARG A 9 -4.65 3.37 -11.46
CA ARG A 9 -4.22 4.57 -12.20
C ARG A 9 -4.58 4.52 -13.68
N ARG A 10 -4.36 3.38 -14.35
CA ARG A 10 -4.79 3.16 -15.75
C ARG A 10 -6.31 3.31 -15.95
N ARG A 11 -7.10 3.02 -14.91
CA ARG A 11 -8.56 3.20 -14.90
C ARG A 11 -9.00 4.60 -14.47
N GLY A 12 -8.08 5.54 -14.24
CA GLY A 12 -8.39 6.87 -13.71
C GLY A 12 -8.87 6.84 -12.26
N GLN A 13 -8.61 5.76 -11.52
CA GLN A 13 -9.06 5.59 -10.14
C GLN A 13 -7.94 5.96 -9.16
N CYS A 14 -8.22 6.88 -8.25
CA CYS A 14 -7.37 7.20 -7.12
C CYS A 14 -8.00 6.67 -5.83
N PHE A 15 -7.27 5.81 -5.12
CA PHE A 15 -7.66 5.30 -3.81
C PHE A 15 -6.65 5.69 -2.72
N VAL A 16 -5.65 6.52 -3.05
CA VAL A 16 -4.75 7.09 -2.06
C VAL A 16 -5.52 8.19 -1.30
N PRO A 17 -5.45 8.22 0.04
CA PRO A 17 -6.06 9.29 0.83
C PRO A 17 -5.63 10.70 0.37
N ALA A 18 -6.58 11.63 0.32
CA ALA A 18 -6.37 12.98 -0.21
C ALA A 18 -5.37 13.80 0.61
N ASP A 19 -5.36 13.61 1.93
CA ASP A 19 -4.41 14.20 2.88
C ASP A 19 -2.98 13.71 2.63
N ILE A 20 -2.78 12.41 2.34
CA ILE A 20 -1.48 11.86 1.96
C ILE A 20 -1.01 12.45 0.64
N LEU A 21 -1.89 12.58 -0.36
CA LEU A 21 -1.55 13.21 -1.63
C LEU A 21 -1.14 14.66 -1.45
N ALA A 22 -1.92 15.43 -0.69
CA ALA A 22 -1.63 16.83 -0.40
C ALA A 22 -0.28 16.99 0.32
N ALA A 23 -0.01 16.17 1.35
CA ALA A 23 1.27 16.18 2.07
C ALA A 23 2.45 15.77 1.18
N ALA A 24 2.22 14.91 0.20
CA ALA A 24 3.20 14.53 -0.81
C ALA A 24 3.38 15.59 -1.92
N GLY A 25 2.57 16.66 -1.93
CA GLY A 25 2.57 17.70 -2.95
C GLY A 25 1.95 17.24 -4.28
N SER A 26 0.84 16.48 -4.21
CA SER A 26 0.09 16.02 -5.39
C SER A 26 -1.42 16.09 -5.16
N SER A 27 -2.21 15.79 -6.20
CA SER A 27 -3.67 15.64 -6.12
C SER A 27 -4.12 14.30 -6.72
N SER A 28 -5.38 13.92 -6.53
CA SER A 28 -5.94 12.73 -7.17
C SER A 28 -5.87 12.82 -8.70
N GLU A 29 -6.14 13.99 -9.28
CA GLU A 29 -6.11 14.23 -10.72
C GLU A 29 -4.70 14.13 -11.30
N GLU A 30 -3.69 14.65 -10.59
CA GLU A 30 -2.29 14.53 -11.00
C GLU A 30 -1.80 13.08 -10.84
N PHE A 31 -2.11 12.46 -9.71
CA PHE A 31 -1.67 11.13 -9.37
C PHE A 31 -2.16 10.06 -10.36
N VAL A 32 -3.37 10.18 -10.91
CA VAL A 32 -3.87 9.22 -11.92
C VAL A 32 -3.32 9.44 -13.32
N LYS A 33 -2.78 10.63 -13.64
CA LYS A 33 -2.24 10.96 -14.97
C LYS A 33 -0.80 10.45 -15.12
N ALA A 34 -0.43 10.10 -16.36
CA ALA A 34 0.94 9.77 -16.77
C ALA A 34 1.71 8.92 -15.73
N ASP A 35 2.91 9.36 -15.31
CA ASP A 35 3.72 8.75 -14.26
C ASP A 35 3.30 9.16 -12.83
N GLY A 36 2.39 10.14 -12.72
CA GLY A 36 1.77 10.61 -11.48
C GLY A 36 2.41 11.87 -10.92
N GLY A 37 3.34 12.46 -11.69
CA GLY A 37 4.08 13.63 -11.29
C GLY A 37 5.11 13.37 -10.18
N PRO A 38 5.86 14.41 -9.77
CA PRO A 38 6.95 14.30 -8.81
C PRO A 38 6.48 13.90 -7.39
N GLY A 39 5.19 14.07 -7.07
CA GLY A 39 4.61 13.69 -5.78
C GLY A 39 4.21 12.21 -5.67
N ALA A 40 4.05 11.49 -6.78
CA ALA A 40 3.51 10.13 -6.75
C ALA A 40 4.38 9.15 -5.95
N GLN A 41 5.71 9.21 -6.10
CA GLN A 41 6.62 8.34 -5.34
C GLN A 41 6.55 8.62 -3.83
N ARG A 42 6.46 9.90 -3.43
CA ARG A 42 6.30 10.29 -2.02
C ARG A 42 4.97 9.81 -1.46
N ALA A 43 3.89 9.94 -2.23
CA ALA A 43 2.57 9.43 -1.84
C ALA A 43 2.58 7.90 -1.67
N VAL A 44 3.21 7.17 -2.59
CA VAL A 44 3.37 5.70 -2.48
C VAL A 44 4.18 5.33 -1.24
N ALA A 45 5.31 6.01 -0.99
CA ALA A 45 6.12 5.79 0.20
C ALA A 45 5.35 6.06 1.50
N ALA A 46 4.54 7.12 1.54
CA ALA A 46 3.69 7.44 2.68
C ALA A 46 2.62 6.36 2.94
N VAL A 47 1.98 5.83 1.89
CA VAL A 47 1.01 4.72 2.03
C VAL A 47 1.70 3.42 2.49
N ILE A 48 2.92 3.14 2.02
CA ILE A 48 3.73 2.02 2.50
C ILE A 48 4.04 2.17 4.00
N ALA A 49 4.44 3.37 4.42
CA ALA A 49 4.73 3.66 5.83
C ALA A 49 3.47 3.51 6.71
N LEU A 50 2.32 4.00 6.26
CA LEU A 50 1.05 3.80 6.96
C LEU A 50 0.69 2.31 7.08
N ALA A 51 0.89 1.53 6.01
CA ALA A 51 0.67 0.08 6.05
C ALA A 51 1.60 -0.63 7.04
N ARG A 52 2.86 -0.18 7.17
CA ARG A 52 3.81 -0.68 8.19
C ARG A 52 3.33 -0.38 9.61
N GLU A 53 2.82 0.82 9.84
CA GLU A 53 2.29 1.20 11.15
C GLU A 53 1.14 0.28 11.57
N HIS A 54 0.18 0.04 10.67
CA HIS A 54 -0.93 -0.87 10.94
C HIS A 54 -0.48 -2.32 11.16
N LEU A 55 0.48 -2.82 10.38
CA LEU A 55 1.06 -4.15 10.58
C LEU A 55 1.72 -4.24 11.96
N SER A 56 2.51 -3.24 12.36
CA SER A 56 3.17 -3.21 13.66
C SER A 56 2.15 -3.14 14.81
N ALA A 57 1.06 -2.39 14.65
CA ALA A 57 -0.02 -2.35 15.62
C ALA A 57 -0.69 -3.72 15.81
N PHE A 58 -0.94 -4.44 14.72
CA PHE A 58 -1.42 -5.82 14.79
C PHE A 58 -0.43 -6.72 15.52
N GLU A 59 0.86 -6.68 15.17
CA GLU A 59 1.88 -7.55 15.76
C GLU A 59 2.01 -7.37 17.27
N ARG A 60 1.88 -6.13 17.78
CA ARG A 60 1.86 -5.85 19.22
C ARG A 60 0.66 -6.49 19.94
N GLY A 61 -0.50 -6.57 19.27
CA GLY A 61 -1.73 -7.14 19.83
C GLY A 61 -1.94 -8.63 19.56
N ALA A 62 -1.18 -9.22 18.63
CA ALA A 62 -1.45 -10.55 18.09
C ALA A 62 -1.44 -11.67 19.15
N ALA A 63 -0.59 -11.55 20.17
CA ALA A 63 -0.51 -12.52 21.25
C ALA A 63 -1.80 -12.59 22.10
N ALA A 64 -2.55 -11.49 22.18
CA ALA A 64 -3.80 -11.40 22.93
C ALA A 64 -5.03 -11.90 22.15
N LEU A 65 -4.87 -12.28 20.87
CA LEU A 65 -5.99 -12.76 20.05
C LEU A 65 -6.48 -14.14 20.53
N PRO A 66 -7.81 -14.29 20.73
CA PRO A 66 -8.43 -15.60 20.92
C PRO A 66 -8.05 -16.56 19.79
N ALA A 67 -7.79 -17.83 20.14
CA ALA A 67 -7.36 -18.83 19.16
C ALA A 67 -8.35 -18.98 17.99
N SER A 68 -9.65 -18.83 18.26
CA SER A 68 -10.71 -18.87 17.25
C SER A 68 -10.65 -17.74 16.21
N LEU A 69 -10.03 -16.60 16.53
CA LEU A 69 -9.92 -15.44 15.63
C LEU A 69 -8.61 -15.43 14.83
N ARG A 70 -7.59 -16.17 15.24
CA ARG A 70 -6.28 -16.19 14.57
C ARG A 70 -6.37 -16.55 13.08
N PRO A 71 -7.19 -17.53 12.63
CA PRO A 71 -7.31 -17.86 11.21
C PRO A 71 -7.79 -16.70 10.33
N ALA A 72 -8.57 -15.76 10.87
CA ALA A 72 -9.07 -14.60 10.12
C ALA A 72 -7.95 -13.66 9.67
N PHE A 73 -6.79 -13.71 10.32
CA PHE A 73 -5.62 -12.89 10.01
C PHE A 73 -4.56 -13.62 9.17
N LEU A 74 -4.83 -14.86 8.72
CA LEU A 74 -3.92 -15.58 7.83
C LEU A 74 -3.52 -14.80 6.56
N PRO A 75 -4.42 -14.02 5.92
CA PRO A 75 -4.03 -13.20 4.76
C PRO A 75 -2.93 -12.16 5.05
N LEU A 76 -2.73 -11.76 6.32
CA LEU A 76 -1.73 -10.77 6.73
C LEU A 76 -0.30 -11.31 6.68
N VAL A 77 -0.11 -12.63 6.69
CA VAL A 77 1.22 -13.27 6.75
C VAL A 77 2.12 -12.82 5.59
N LEU A 78 1.54 -12.59 4.42
CA LEU A 78 2.28 -12.15 3.22
C LEU A 78 2.58 -10.66 3.22
N THR A 79 1.83 -9.86 3.99
CA THR A 79 1.91 -8.39 3.96
C THR A 79 3.29 -7.89 4.34
N ARG A 80 3.93 -8.47 5.36
CA ARG A 80 5.28 -8.09 5.80
C ARG A 80 6.32 -8.21 4.67
N ALA A 81 6.27 -9.33 3.93
CA ALA A 81 7.18 -9.60 2.83
C ALA A 81 6.90 -8.69 1.63
N TYR A 82 5.63 -8.44 1.32
CA TYR A 82 5.26 -7.53 0.23
C TYR A 82 5.69 -6.09 0.48
N LEU A 83 5.47 -5.58 1.70
CA LEU A 83 5.93 -4.24 2.06
C LEU A 83 7.45 -4.13 1.95
N GLY A 84 8.21 -5.15 2.37
CA GLY A 84 9.67 -5.14 2.27
C GLY A 84 10.17 -5.06 0.82
N LYS A 85 9.52 -5.81 -0.08
CA LYS A 85 9.82 -5.73 -1.51
C LYS A 85 9.44 -4.39 -2.14
N MET A 86 8.29 -3.82 -1.76
CA MET A 86 7.88 -2.50 -2.23
C MET A 86 8.86 -1.40 -1.80
N GLU A 87 9.34 -1.45 -0.55
CA GLU A 87 10.35 -0.53 -0.03
C GLU A 87 11.69 -0.66 -0.77
N ALA A 88 12.07 -1.88 -1.15
CA ALA A 88 13.26 -2.15 -1.97
C ALA A 88 13.10 -1.75 -3.45
N GLY A 89 11.92 -1.28 -3.87
CA GLY A 89 11.62 -0.97 -5.27
C GLY A 89 11.48 -2.21 -6.16
N GLU A 90 11.32 -3.39 -5.57
CA GLU A 90 11.20 -4.64 -6.31
C GLU A 90 9.79 -4.82 -6.91
N VAL A 91 9.74 -5.36 -8.13
CA VAL A 91 8.47 -5.76 -8.74
C VAL A 91 7.94 -7.00 -8.03
N LEU A 92 6.73 -6.90 -7.49
CA LEU A 92 6.09 -8.01 -6.80
C LEU A 92 5.64 -9.11 -7.79
N PRO A 93 5.78 -10.40 -7.41
CA PRO A 93 5.28 -11.49 -8.23
C PRO A 93 3.77 -11.36 -8.47
N GLY A 94 3.37 -11.34 -9.73
CA GLY A 94 1.97 -11.21 -10.17
C GLY A 94 1.51 -9.79 -10.53
N ALA A 95 2.30 -8.75 -10.23
CA ALA A 95 1.94 -7.35 -10.58
C ALA A 95 2.10 -7.02 -12.08
N GLY A 96 2.62 -7.94 -12.90
CA GLY A 96 2.99 -7.71 -14.29
C GLY A 96 2.38 -8.65 -15.33
N ARG A 97 1.37 -9.47 -15.00
CA ARG A 97 0.72 -10.36 -15.99
C ARG A 97 -0.79 -10.26 -15.91
N ARG A 98 -1.36 -9.47 -16.82
CA ARG A 98 -2.58 -9.74 -17.60
C ARG A 98 -2.77 -8.62 -18.61
#